data_AF-A0A1I1QKY8-F1
#
_entry.id   AF-A0A1I1QKY8-F1
#
_cell.length_a   1.000
_cell.length_b   1.000
_cell.length_c   1.000
_cell.angle_alpha   90.00
_cell.angle_beta   90.00
_cell.angle_gamma   90.00
#
_symmetry.space_group_name_H-M   'P 1'
#
loop_
_entity.id
_entity.type
_entity.pdbx_description
1 polymer ?
#
loop_
_entity_poly.entity_id
_entity_poly.type
_entity_poly.pdbx_seq_one_letter_code
_entity_poly.pdbx_strand_id
1 'polypeptide(L)'
;MAIWGRLSDFSLHAVLTSLREYRSGIIHIDAGDGNQYCLHVSEQALTALQINADNFSCPEQVKAVMAKLFSSSTGTFRYLSAHTSPLRRDFQLDLNDLDNTGNISSQDEISSQKPPLLSVFEHRGMKKLLPHADTRFTLNLKDQVMDNYVLQRFLDRSTAQLMTGVSASELAKLLNEDVEKIRFYFYRLIQMTVIIPTCS
;
A
#
# COMPACT_ATOMS: atom_id res chain seq x y z
N MET A 1 -18.96 10.39 5.27
CA MET A 1 -18.35 9.24 4.57
C MET A 1 -17.50 8.48 5.57
N ALA A 2 -17.66 7.17 5.66
CA ALA A 2 -16.86 6.31 6.53
C ALA A 2 -16.05 5.35 5.66
N ILE A 3 -14.75 5.22 5.94
CA ILE A 3 -13.84 4.31 5.23
C ILE A 3 -13.40 3.26 6.23
N TRP A 4 -13.50 1.99 5.86
CA TRP A 4 -13.04 0.88 6.68
C TRP A 4 -12.06 0.01 5.90
N GLY A 5 -11.21 -0.72 6.60
CA GLY A 5 -10.27 -1.62 5.95
C GLY A 5 -9.42 -2.37 6.95
N ARG A 6 -8.55 -3.23 6.44
CA ARG A 6 -7.53 -3.89 7.25
C ARG A 6 -6.20 -3.17 7.08
N LEU A 7 -5.38 -3.16 8.12
CA LEU A 7 -4.01 -2.65 8.02
C LEU A 7 -3.13 -3.54 7.14
N SER A 8 -3.53 -4.81 6.96
CA SER A 8 -2.95 -5.70 5.95
C SER A 8 -3.21 -5.24 4.53
N ASP A 9 -4.32 -4.53 4.31
CA ASP A 9 -4.84 -4.14 3.00
C ASP A 9 -4.33 -2.74 2.57
N PHE A 10 -4.08 -1.87 3.56
CA PHE A 10 -3.54 -0.53 3.36
C PHE A 10 -2.67 -0.17 4.56
N SER A 11 -1.41 0.23 4.31
CA SER A 11 -0.61 0.81 5.38
C SER A 11 -1.30 2.05 5.91
N LEU A 12 -1.23 2.28 7.22
CA LEU A 12 -1.83 3.46 7.84
C LEU A 12 -1.29 4.75 7.21
N HIS A 13 -0.03 4.74 6.77
CA HIS A 13 0.58 5.84 6.01
C HIS A 13 -0.13 6.09 4.67
N ALA A 14 -0.38 5.03 3.90
CA ALA A 14 -1.13 5.13 2.65
C ALA A 14 -2.56 5.65 2.88
N VAL A 15 -3.22 5.24 3.97
CA VAL A 15 -4.55 5.75 4.34
C VAL A 15 -4.48 7.26 4.63
N LEU A 16 -3.54 7.70 5.46
CA LEU A 16 -3.38 9.11 5.82
C LEU A 16 -3.02 10.01 4.62
N THR A 17 -2.14 9.54 3.73
CA THR A 17 -1.71 10.30 2.55
C THR A 17 -2.78 10.34 1.45
N SER A 18 -3.63 9.31 1.36
CA SER A 18 -4.71 9.22 0.36
C SER A 18 -5.92 10.10 0.69
N LEU A 19 -6.09 10.52 1.95
CA LEU A 19 -7.27 11.24 2.44
C LEU A 19 -7.34 12.74 2.03
N ARG A 20 -6.59 13.18 1.01
CA ARG A 20 -6.35 14.57 0.56
C ARG A 20 -7.40 15.63 0.92
N GLU A 21 -8.63 15.54 0.42
CA GLU A 21 -9.70 16.55 0.61
C GLU A 21 -10.60 16.26 1.83
N TYR A 22 -10.50 15.04 2.38
CA TYR A 22 -11.20 14.58 3.58
C TYR A 22 -10.24 14.45 4.76
N ARG A 23 -9.17 15.25 4.75
CA ARG A 23 -8.04 15.07 5.66
C ARG A 23 -8.36 15.25 7.15
N SER A 24 -9.50 15.85 7.45
CA SER A 24 -9.97 16.06 8.82
C SER A 24 -10.95 14.95 9.22
N GLY A 25 -10.62 14.17 10.25
CA GLY A 25 -11.44 13.05 10.71
C GLY A 25 -10.82 12.26 11.85
N ILE A 26 -11.51 11.21 12.25
CA ILE A 26 -11.10 10.30 13.33
C ILE A 26 -10.82 8.93 12.73
N ILE A 27 -9.66 8.34 13.01
CA ILE A 27 -9.31 6.98 12.60
C ILE A 27 -9.28 6.11 13.85
N HIS A 28 -10.18 5.14 13.93
CA HIS A 28 -10.12 4.07 14.90
C HIS A 28 -9.28 2.94 14.34
N ILE A 29 -8.36 2.40 15.12
CA ILE A 29 -7.49 1.31 14.71
C ILE A 29 -7.50 0.25 15.81
N ASP A 30 -7.68 -0.99 15.40
CA ASP A 30 -7.44 -2.17 16.23
C ASP A 30 -6.30 -2.94 15.59
N ALA A 31 -5.10 -2.89 16.19
CA ALA A 31 -3.90 -3.51 15.63
C ALA A 31 -3.82 -5.03 15.91
N GLY A 32 -4.78 -5.60 16.65
CA GLY A 32 -4.75 -6.99 17.10
C GLY A 32 -3.83 -7.26 18.29
N ASP A 33 -3.27 -6.23 18.90
CA ASP A 33 -2.41 -6.30 20.09
C ASP A 33 -3.19 -6.12 21.41
N GLY A 34 -4.53 -6.14 21.34
CA GLY A 34 -5.43 -5.90 22.45
C GLY A 34 -5.70 -4.43 22.75
N ASN A 35 -5.08 -3.50 22.01
CA ASN A 35 -5.29 -2.07 22.17
C ASN A 35 -6.19 -1.48 21.07
N GLN A 36 -7.04 -0.54 21.47
CA GLN A 36 -7.85 0.27 20.57
C GLN A 36 -7.28 1.67 20.49
N TYR A 37 -6.86 2.06 19.30
CA TYR A 37 -6.28 3.37 19.03
C TYR A 37 -7.30 4.30 18.38
N CYS A 38 -7.30 5.57 18.79
CA CYS A 38 -8.14 6.61 18.20
C CYS A 38 -7.26 7.81 17.82
N LEU A 39 -7.13 8.06 16.52
CA LEU A 39 -6.35 9.15 15.96
C LEU A 39 -7.29 10.26 15.49
N HIS A 40 -7.11 11.47 16.02
CA HIS A 40 -7.76 12.65 15.47
C HIS A 40 -6.80 13.34 14.51
N VAL A 41 -7.22 13.47 13.25
CA VAL A 41 -6.44 14.10 12.18
C VAL A 41 -7.15 15.36 11.75
N SER A 42 -6.41 16.45 11.58
CA SER A 42 -6.91 17.71 11.03
C SER A 42 -5.95 18.13 9.93
N GLU A 43 -6.43 18.18 8.69
CA GLU A 43 -5.61 18.52 7.53
C GLU A 43 -4.37 17.62 7.42
N GLN A 44 -3.17 18.09 7.77
CA GLN A 44 -1.93 17.31 7.66
C GLN A 44 -1.32 16.98 9.02
N ALA A 45 -2.06 17.23 10.11
CA ALA A 45 -1.56 17.04 11.45
C ALA A 45 -2.38 16.02 12.23
N LEU A 46 -1.68 15.19 13.00
CA LEU A 46 -2.26 14.46 14.10
C LEU A 46 -2.50 15.44 15.25
N THR A 47 -3.75 15.54 15.71
CA THR A 47 -4.17 16.52 16.70
C THR A 47 -4.58 15.92 18.05
N ALA A 48 -4.85 14.61 18.09
CA ALA A 48 -4.99 13.85 19.33
C ALA A 48 -4.76 12.35 19.06
N LEU A 49 -4.29 11.65 20.09
CA LEU A 49 -4.12 10.18 20.13
C LEU A 49 -4.74 9.66 21.42
N GLN A 50 -5.58 8.63 21.32
CA GLN A 50 -6.07 7.87 22.46
C GLN A 50 -5.77 6.39 22.30
N ILE A 51 -5.50 5.69 23.41
CA ILE A 51 -5.32 4.25 23.48
C ILE A 51 -6.22 3.72 24.59
N ASN A 52 -7.14 2.79 24.29
CA ASN A 52 -8.09 2.23 25.27
C ASN A 52 -8.86 3.31 26.09
N ALA A 53 -9.15 4.45 25.47
CA ALA A 53 -9.73 5.67 26.05
C ALA A 53 -8.81 6.58 26.88
N ASP A 54 -7.55 6.19 27.11
CA ASP A 54 -6.54 7.05 27.72
C ASP A 54 -5.98 8.05 26.70
N ASN A 55 -5.90 9.33 27.09
CA ASN A 55 -5.38 10.40 26.22
C ASN A 55 -3.86 10.46 26.30
N PHE A 56 -3.19 10.49 25.16
CA PHE A 56 -1.74 10.68 25.06
C PHE A 56 -1.45 12.08 24.54
N SER A 57 -0.79 12.90 25.34
CA SER A 57 -0.44 14.29 25.00
C SER A 57 1.06 14.53 24.83
N CYS A 58 1.91 13.57 25.22
CA CYS A 58 3.36 13.68 25.10
C CYS A 58 3.80 13.40 23.64
N PRO A 59 4.37 14.38 22.91
CA PRO A 59 4.70 14.23 21.49
C PRO A 59 5.64 13.06 21.18
N GLU A 60 6.63 12.79 22.03
CA GLU A 60 7.57 11.68 21.84
C GLU A 60 6.90 10.31 22.00
N GLN A 61 5.98 10.18 22.96
CA GLN A 61 5.19 8.95 23.12
C GLN A 61 4.23 8.76 21.94
N VAL A 62 3.62 9.84 21.47
CA VAL A 62 2.75 9.83 20.28
C VAL A 62 3.54 9.37 19.05
N LYS A 63 4.76 9.88 18.82
CA LYS A 63 5.64 9.43 17.72
C LYS A 63 5.96 7.94 17.82
N ALA A 64 6.31 7.45 19.01
CA ALA A 64 6.61 6.03 19.22
C ALA A 64 5.40 5.13 18.91
N VAL A 65 4.20 5.53 19.33
CA VAL A 65 2.96 4.81 19.01
C VAL A 65 2.66 4.85 17.52
N MET A 66 2.82 6.00 16.87
CA MET A 66 2.60 6.14 15.43
C MET A 66 3.59 5.28 14.62
N ALA A 67 4.87 5.24 15.00
CA ALA A 67 5.86 4.38 14.36
C ALA A 67 5.45 2.89 14.45
N LYS A 68 5.02 2.44 15.63
CA LYS A 68 4.50 1.08 15.82
C LYS A 68 3.28 0.80 14.93
N LEU A 69 2.34 1.75 14.83
CA LEU A 69 1.15 1.61 14.00
C LEU A 69 1.47 1.60 12.51
N PHE A 70 2.48 2.35 12.06
CA PHE A 70 2.94 2.32 10.67
C PHE A 70 3.60 0.99 10.30
N SER A 71 4.31 0.36 11.24
CA SER A 71 4.87 -0.98 11.05
C SER A 71 3.85 -2.12 11.25
N SER A 72 2.62 -1.81 11.67
CA SER A 72 1.59 -2.84 11.92
C SER A 72 0.94 -3.30 10.62
N SER A 73 1.15 -4.56 10.26
CA SER A 73 0.51 -5.22 9.11
C SER A 73 -0.75 -6.01 9.50
N THR A 74 -1.03 -6.13 10.79
CA THR A 74 -2.22 -6.79 11.33
C THR A 74 -3.20 -5.75 11.86
N GLY A 75 -4.50 -6.05 11.77
CA GLY A 75 -5.55 -5.24 12.37
C GLY A 75 -6.55 -4.63 11.40
N THR A 76 -7.47 -3.84 11.93
CA THR A 76 -8.50 -3.13 11.18
C THR A 76 -8.46 -1.64 11.48
N PHE A 77 -8.91 -0.83 10.53
CA PHE A 77 -9.11 0.59 10.71
C PHE A 77 -10.50 1.03 10.27
N ARG A 78 -10.99 2.10 10.89
CA ARG A 78 -12.22 2.79 10.52
C ARG A 78 -12.02 4.30 10.62
N TYR A 79 -12.05 4.98 9.48
CA TYR A 79 -12.04 6.42 9.37
C TYR A 79 -13.47 7.00 9.35
N LEU A 80 -13.68 8.07 10.12
CA LEU A 80 -14.89 8.88 10.19
C LEU A 80 -14.54 10.33 9.88
N SER A 81 -15.25 10.95 8.93
CA SER A 81 -14.99 12.35 8.56
C SER A 81 -15.34 13.34 9.68
N ALA A 82 -14.57 14.43 9.81
CA ALA A 82 -14.81 15.50 10.80
C ALA A 82 -16.18 16.17 10.66
N HIS A 83 -16.80 16.14 9.48
CA HIS A 83 -18.19 16.59 9.31
C HIS A 83 -19.19 15.76 10.13
N THR A 84 -18.78 14.59 10.62
CA THR A 84 -19.61 13.68 11.41
C THR A 84 -19.21 13.58 12.88
N SER A 85 -18.13 14.24 13.33
CA SER A 85 -17.66 14.18 14.72
C SER A 85 -16.71 15.33 15.08
N PRO A 86 -16.80 15.93 16.29
CA PRO A 86 -15.89 16.99 16.72
C PRO A 86 -14.45 16.45 16.86
N LEU A 87 -13.49 17.17 16.28
CA LEU A 87 -12.07 16.84 16.38
C LEU A 87 -11.47 17.41 17.67
N ARG A 88 -10.72 16.57 18.39
CA ARG A 88 -9.91 17.02 19.51
C ARG A 88 -8.57 17.56 18.99
N ARG A 89 -8.07 18.59 19.67
CA ARG A 89 -6.83 19.30 19.35
C ARG A 89 -6.01 19.47 20.63
N ASP A 90 -5.49 18.34 21.09
CA ASP A 90 -4.69 18.26 22.31
C ASP A 90 -3.21 18.58 22.00
N PHE A 91 -2.76 18.32 20.77
CA PHE A 91 -1.45 18.71 20.24
C PHE A 91 -1.54 18.97 18.73
N GLN A 92 -0.40 19.28 18.10
CA GLN A 92 -0.27 19.34 16.64
C GLN A 92 1.05 18.71 16.23
N LEU A 93 0.98 17.58 15.53
CA LEU A 93 2.15 16.86 15.03
C LEU A 93 2.01 16.69 13.52
N ASP A 94 2.96 17.24 12.76
CA ASP A 94 2.94 17.13 11.30
C ASP A 94 3.15 15.65 10.90
N LEU A 95 2.25 15.14 10.06
CA LEU A 95 2.36 13.76 9.56
C LEU A 95 3.60 13.58 8.67
N ASN A 96 4.11 14.66 8.05
CA ASN A 96 5.34 14.61 7.26
C ASN A 96 6.59 14.47 8.15
N ASP A 97 6.56 14.94 9.39
CA ASP A 97 7.67 14.78 10.34
C ASP A 97 7.75 13.35 10.89
N LEU A 98 6.64 12.61 10.85
CA LEU A 98 6.59 11.21 11.25
C LEU A 98 7.29 10.27 10.25
N ASP A 99 7.38 10.65 8.97
CA ASP A 99 8.11 9.89 7.93
C ASP A 99 9.61 9.76 8.25
N ASN A 100 10.19 10.77 8.91
CA ASN A 100 11.62 10.79 9.25
C ASN A 100 11.96 10.04 10.54
N THR A 101 10.96 9.65 11.32
CA THR A 101 11.19 8.92 12.59
C THR A 101 11.20 7.40 12.38
N GLY A 102 10.81 6.93 11.20
CA GLY A 102 10.86 5.53 10.76
C GLY A 102 12.20 5.12 10.14
N ASN A 103 13.33 5.70 10.56
CA ASN A 103 14.65 5.14 10.28
C ASN A 103 14.90 3.87 11.12
N ILE A 104 14.06 2.86 10.92
CA ILE A 104 14.39 1.48 11.25
C ILE A 104 14.47 0.76 9.92
N SER A 105 15.72 0.52 9.54
CA SER A 105 16.22 -0.46 8.57
C SER A 105 15.22 -1.00 7.56
N SER A 106 15.48 -0.66 6.31
CA SER A 106 14.97 -1.25 5.08
C SER A 106 15.04 -2.79 5.11
N GLN A 107 14.02 -3.44 5.66
CA GLN A 107 13.76 -4.87 5.44
C GLN A 107 12.31 -5.19 5.80
N ASP A 108 11.64 -5.88 4.87
CA ASP A 108 10.30 -6.48 4.97
C ASP A 108 9.07 -5.55 4.91
N GLU A 109 8.71 -5.14 3.68
CA GLU A 109 7.32 -4.81 3.34
C GLU A 109 6.73 -5.87 2.40
N ILE A 110 5.94 -6.80 2.96
CA ILE A 110 5.07 -7.71 2.23
C ILE A 110 3.60 -7.32 2.44
N SER A 111 3.00 -6.80 1.36
CA SER A 111 1.65 -7.03 0.80
C SER A 111 0.44 -7.31 1.69
N SER A 112 -0.65 -6.54 1.46
CA SER A 112 -1.89 -6.97 0.74
C SER A 112 -2.72 -5.71 0.37
N GLN A 113 -3.12 -5.56 -0.91
CA GLN A 113 -4.49 -5.44 -1.47
C GLN A 113 -5.36 -4.23 -1.05
N LYS A 114 -5.79 -3.24 -1.86
CA LYS A 114 -5.97 -3.12 -3.32
C LYS A 114 -6.57 -1.72 -3.64
N PRO A 115 -5.82 -0.72 -4.14
CA PRO A 115 -6.43 0.43 -4.83
C PRO A 115 -6.91 -0.02 -6.22
N PRO A 116 -7.83 0.69 -6.89
CA PRO A 116 -8.09 0.42 -8.29
C PRO A 116 -6.77 0.64 -9.03
N LEU A 117 -6.18 -0.44 -9.53
CA LEU A 117 -4.81 -0.47 -10.10
C LEU A 117 -4.58 0.62 -11.17
N LEU A 118 -5.64 1.22 -11.71
CA LEU A 118 -5.60 2.24 -12.74
C LEU A 118 -5.42 3.69 -12.24
N SER A 119 -5.80 4.04 -11.00
CA SER A 119 -5.71 5.44 -10.53
C SER A 119 -4.28 5.85 -10.09
N VAL A 120 -3.39 4.89 -9.86
CA VAL A 120 -1.97 5.15 -9.54
C VAL A 120 -1.19 5.59 -10.78
N PHE A 121 -1.64 5.22 -11.98
CA PHE A 121 -0.95 5.59 -13.23
C PHE A 121 -1.22 7.02 -13.69
N GLU A 122 -2.18 7.73 -13.08
CA GLU A 122 -2.43 9.14 -13.38
C GLU A 122 -1.39 10.08 -12.72
N HIS A 123 -0.65 9.58 -11.72
CA HIS A 123 0.44 10.32 -11.08
C HIS A 123 1.77 10.05 -11.80
N ARG A 124 2.12 10.99 -12.69
CA ARG A 124 3.25 11.15 -13.66
C ARG A 124 4.69 10.68 -13.31
N GLY A 125 4.91 9.57 -12.60
CA GLY A 125 6.25 9.02 -12.32
C GLY A 125 6.46 7.55 -12.70
N MET A 126 5.48 6.68 -12.43
CA MET A 126 5.66 5.22 -12.54
C MET A 126 5.74 4.70 -13.99
N LYS A 127 5.18 5.40 -14.98
CA LYS A 127 5.22 4.96 -16.39
C LYS A 127 6.65 4.79 -16.93
N LYS A 128 7.64 5.51 -16.39
CA LYS A 128 9.05 5.37 -16.76
C LYS A 128 9.71 4.10 -16.21
N LEU A 129 9.15 3.51 -15.15
CA LEU A 129 9.69 2.31 -14.49
C LEU A 129 9.06 1.02 -15.04
N LEU A 130 7.92 1.12 -15.71
CA LEU A 130 7.26 -0.04 -16.32
C LEU A 130 8.07 -0.52 -17.54
N PRO A 131 8.24 -1.84 -17.71
CA PRO A 131 8.87 -2.39 -18.90
C PRO A 131 8.13 -1.93 -20.15
N HIS A 132 8.85 -1.78 -21.27
CA HIS A 132 8.22 -1.42 -22.54
C HIS A 132 7.18 -2.48 -22.92
N ALA A 133 6.04 -2.06 -23.46
CA ALA A 133 4.91 -2.96 -23.71
C ALA A 133 5.28 -4.12 -24.66
N ASP A 134 6.22 -3.87 -25.57
CA ASP A 134 6.66 -4.82 -26.59
C ASP A 134 7.94 -5.59 -26.22
N THR A 135 8.54 -5.33 -25.05
CA THR A 135 9.65 -6.17 -24.57
C THR A 135 9.11 -7.56 -24.24
N ARG A 136 9.75 -8.59 -24.79
CA ARG A 136 9.40 -9.99 -24.53
C ARG A 136 10.08 -10.48 -23.25
N PHE A 137 9.34 -11.22 -22.44
CA PHE A 137 9.83 -11.80 -21.19
C PHE A 137 9.58 -13.30 -21.16
N THR A 138 10.51 -14.04 -20.57
CA THR A 138 10.39 -15.48 -20.31
C THR A 138 10.45 -15.81 -18.83
N LEU A 139 9.86 -16.94 -18.45
CA LEU A 139 9.94 -17.49 -17.10
C LEU A 139 11.38 -17.90 -16.75
N ASN A 140 11.79 -17.54 -15.54
CA ASN A 140 12.99 -18.03 -14.91
C ASN A 140 12.64 -19.24 -14.03
N LEU A 141 13.04 -20.44 -14.43
CA LEU A 141 12.65 -21.74 -13.84
C LEU A 141 13.24 -22.02 -12.44
N LYS A 142 13.69 -21.00 -11.71
CA LYS A 142 14.14 -21.19 -10.32
C LYS A 142 12.92 -21.31 -9.41
N ASP A 143 12.90 -22.34 -8.55
CA ASP A 143 11.87 -22.56 -7.54
C ASP A 143 11.59 -21.27 -6.77
N GLN A 144 10.43 -20.68 -7.04
CA GLN A 144 10.00 -19.44 -6.42
C GLN A 144 8.67 -19.68 -5.72
N VAL A 145 8.73 -19.63 -4.39
CA VAL A 145 7.56 -19.49 -3.54
C VAL A 145 7.12 -18.03 -3.64
N MET A 146 5.95 -17.79 -4.24
CA MET A 146 5.40 -16.45 -4.38
C MET A 146 4.21 -16.28 -3.44
N ASP A 147 4.40 -15.49 -2.39
CA ASP A 147 3.38 -15.26 -1.35
C ASP A 147 2.22 -14.33 -1.81
N ASN A 148 2.29 -13.82 -3.04
CA ASN A 148 1.26 -12.96 -3.61
C ASN A 148 0.27 -13.75 -4.49
N TYR A 149 -0.88 -14.11 -3.92
CA TYR A 149 -1.94 -14.86 -4.61
C TYR A 149 -2.39 -14.22 -5.95
N VAL A 150 -2.38 -12.89 -6.07
CA VAL A 150 -2.80 -12.20 -7.30
C VAL A 150 -1.77 -12.39 -8.40
N LEU A 151 -0.49 -12.21 -8.07
CA LEU A 151 0.61 -12.45 -9.01
C LEU A 151 0.77 -13.94 -9.32
N GLN A 152 0.55 -14.83 -8.34
CA GLN A 152 0.54 -16.27 -8.56
C GLN A 152 -0.56 -16.67 -9.53
N ARG A 153 -1.79 -16.21 -9.31
CA ARG A 153 -2.91 -16.50 -10.22
C ARG A 153 -2.69 -15.88 -11.61
N PHE A 154 -2.05 -14.71 -11.69
CA PHE A 154 -1.65 -14.14 -12.97
C PHE A 154 -0.59 -15.01 -13.66
N LEU A 155 0.42 -15.45 -12.92
CA LEU A 155 1.48 -16.33 -13.40
C LEU A 155 0.88 -17.63 -13.92
N ASP A 156 0.08 -18.33 -13.11
CA ASP A 156 -0.60 -19.58 -13.49
C ASP A 156 -1.38 -19.46 -14.81
N ARG A 157 -2.02 -18.30 -15.05
CA ARG A 157 -2.77 -18.02 -16.29
C ARG A 157 -1.89 -17.65 -17.49
N SER A 158 -0.67 -17.20 -17.24
CA SER A 158 0.27 -16.69 -18.26
C SER A 158 1.52 -17.56 -18.43
N THR A 159 1.66 -18.64 -17.63
CA THR A 159 2.84 -19.51 -17.61
C THR A 159 3.15 -20.08 -18.99
N ALA A 160 2.14 -20.57 -19.72
CA ALA A 160 2.35 -21.14 -21.04
C ALA A 160 2.96 -20.12 -22.03
N GLN A 161 2.48 -18.88 -22.00
CA GLN A 161 2.97 -17.80 -22.86
C GLN A 161 4.35 -17.30 -22.44
N LEU A 162 4.59 -17.22 -21.12
CA LEU A 162 5.89 -16.83 -20.58
C LEU A 162 6.95 -17.94 -20.76
N MET A 163 6.58 -19.21 -20.87
CA MET A 163 7.52 -20.27 -21.26
C MET A 163 8.04 -20.09 -22.70
N THR A 164 7.20 -19.59 -23.61
CA THR A 164 7.56 -19.32 -25.01
C THR A 164 8.12 -17.93 -25.26
N GLY A 165 8.07 -17.06 -24.26
CA GLY A 165 8.40 -15.65 -24.37
C GLY A 165 7.24 -14.83 -24.93
N VAL A 166 6.76 -13.84 -24.17
CA VAL A 166 5.61 -13.01 -24.57
C VAL A 166 5.82 -11.56 -24.13
N SER A 167 5.29 -10.60 -24.91
CA SER A 167 5.27 -9.19 -24.52
C SER A 167 4.00 -8.82 -23.76
N ALA A 168 4.02 -7.68 -23.06
CA ALA A 168 2.83 -7.21 -22.35
C ALA A 168 1.68 -6.87 -23.32
N SER A 169 2.01 -6.33 -24.50
CA SER A 169 1.05 -6.05 -25.58
C SER A 169 0.35 -7.32 -26.09
N GLU A 170 1.11 -8.40 -26.30
CA GLU A 170 0.58 -9.69 -26.77
C GLU A 170 -0.29 -10.36 -25.70
N LEU A 171 0.20 -10.38 -24.45
CA LEU A 171 -0.51 -11.02 -23.35
C LEU A 171 -1.79 -10.28 -22.96
N ALA A 172 -1.80 -8.95 -23.04
CA ALA A 172 -2.99 -8.12 -22.82
C ALA A 172 -4.12 -8.47 -23.81
N LYS A 173 -3.77 -8.62 -25.10
CA LYS A 173 -4.74 -9.03 -26.14
C LYS A 173 -5.28 -10.43 -25.88
N LEU A 174 -4.41 -11.38 -25.51
CA LEU A 174 -4.79 -12.76 -25.23
C LEU A 174 -5.72 -12.89 -24.02
N LEU A 175 -5.48 -12.11 -22.97
CA LEU A 175 -6.26 -12.16 -21.73
C LEU A 175 -7.46 -11.19 -21.72
N ASN A 176 -7.63 -10.38 -22.78
CA ASN A 176 -8.59 -9.27 -22.84
C ASN A 176 -8.47 -8.34 -21.60
N GLU A 177 -7.23 -8.00 -21.24
CA GLU A 177 -6.88 -7.15 -20.11
C GLU A 177 -6.18 -5.87 -20.57
N ASP A 178 -6.11 -4.87 -19.70
CA ASP A 178 -5.42 -3.61 -19.96
C ASP A 178 -3.89 -3.81 -20.06
N VAL A 179 -3.26 -3.24 -21.09
CA VAL A 179 -1.80 -3.35 -21.30
C VAL A 179 -0.99 -2.81 -20.13
N GLU A 180 -1.39 -1.69 -19.52
CA GLU A 180 -0.67 -1.11 -18.37
C GLU A 180 -0.75 -2.03 -17.16
N LYS A 181 -1.89 -2.70 -16.97
CA LYS A 181 -2.05 -3.72 -15.92
C LYS A 181 -1.08 -4.88 -16.11
N ILE A 182 -0.91 -5.36 -17.34
CA ILE A 182 0.05 -6.42 -17.67
C ILE A 182 1.49 -5.95 -17.48
N ARG A 183 1.83 -4.73 -17.95
CA ARG A 183 3.14 -4.12 -17.75
C ARG A 183 3.49 -3.98 -16.27
N PHE A 184 2.50 -3.68 -15.42
CA PHE A 184 2.67 -3.65 -13.97
C PHE A 184 2.93 -5.02 -13.38
N TYR A 185 2.18 -6.06 -13.79
CA TYR A 185 2.48 -7.42 -13.35
C TYR A 185 3.87 -7.87 -13.79
N PHE A 186 4.28 -7.54 -15.01
CA PHE A 186 5.64 -7.81 -15.48
C PHE A 186 6.69 -7.08 -14.64
N TYR A 187 6.50 -5.80 -14.35
CA TYR A 187 7.37 -5.05 -13.44
C TYR A 187 7.56 -5.77 -12.10
N ARG A 188 6.47 -6.23 -11.47
CA ARG A 188 6.53 -6.97 -10.20
C ARG A 188 7.25 -8.31 -10.34
N LEU A 189 6.96 -9.07 -11.40
CA LEU A 189 7.60 -10.35 -11.66
C LEU A 189 9.11 -10.21 -11.96
N ILE A 190 9.53 -9.11 -12.60
CA ILE A 190 10.95 -8.77 -12.81
C ILE A 190 11.65 -8.47 -11.47
N GLN A 191 11.01 -7.68 -10.59
CA GLN A 191 11.56 -7.37 -9.26
C GLN A 191 11.81 -8.65 -8.44
N MET A 192 10.95 -9.64 -8.59
CA MET A 192 11.07 -10.94 -7.92
C MET A 192 11.93 -11.94 -8.70
N THR A 193 12.52 -11.53 -9.83
CA THR A 193 13.34 -12.38 -10.72
C THR A 193 12.60 -13.59 -11.28
N VAL A 194 11.26 -13.56 -11.31
CA VAL A 194 10.37 -14.61 -11.84
C VAL A 194 10.41 -14.65 -13.35
N ILE A 195 10.52 -13.47 -13.98
CA ILE A 195 10.63 -13.34 -15.43
C ILE A 195 11.85 -12.50 -15.77
N ILE A 196 12.47 -12.81 -16.90
CA ILE A 196 13.64 -12.11 -17.42
C ILE A 196 13.38 -11.65 -18.85
N PRO A 197 13.94 -10.50 -19.26
CA PRO A 197 13.83 -10.05 -20.64
C PRO A 197 14.56 -11.03 -21.55
N THR A 198 13.92 -11.42 -22.65
CA THR A 198 14.61 -12.14 -23.72
C THR A 198 15.23 -11.12 -24.67
N CYS A 199 16.56 -11.19 -24.85
CA CYS A 199 17.20 -10.51 -25.96
C CYS A 199 16.77 -11.21 -27.26
N SER A 200 15.95 -10.54 -28.04
CA SER A 200 15.75 -10.81 -29.47
C SER A 200 16.41 -9.71 -30.26
#